data_AF-A0A150GT09-F1
#
_entry.id   AF-A0A150GT09-F1
#
_cell.length_a   1.000
_cell.length_b   1.000
_cell.length_c   1.000
_cell.angle_alpha   90.00
_cell.angle_beta   90.00
_cell.angle_gamma   90.00
#
_symmetry.space_group_name_H-M   'P 1'
#
loop_
_entity.id
_entity.type
_entity.pdbx_description
1 polymer ?
#
loop_
_entity_poly.entity_id
_entity_poly.type
_entity_poly.pdbx_seq_one_letter_code
_entity_poly.pdbx_strand_id
1 'polypeptide(L)' 'MDADLRELSDLVKEANPAARNRNARISFAFVYPDRRGRNVMRQVGVVHSTRPGDDDSKTLRQLQFQTGDFLDVSIY' A
#
# COMPACT_ATOMS: atom_id res chain seq x y z
N MET A 1 10.09 10.49 1.30
CA MET A 1 9.46 9.80 0.16
C MET A 1 8.02 10.21 0.15
N ASP A 2 7.63 11.00 -0.84
CA ASP A 2 6.44 11.85 -0.74
C ASP A 2 5.23 11.26 -1.48
N ALA A 3 5.40 10.07 -2.08
CA ALA A 3 4.33 9.29 -2.68
C ALA A 3 3.31 8.86 -1.63
N ASP A 4 2.03 9.00 -1.96
CA ASP A 4 0.90 8.57 -1.14
C ASP A 4 0.31 7.23 -1.61
N LEU A 5 -0.59 6.67 -0.80
CA LEU A 5 -1.19 5.38 -1.11
C LEU A 5 -2.10 5.46 -2.35
N ARG A 6 -2.68 6.63 -2.65
CA ARG A 6 -3.51 6.84 -3.83
C ARG A 6 -2.67 6.73 -5.11
N GLU A 7 -1.53 7.43 -5.18
CA GLU A 7 -0.59 7.35 -6.30
C GLU A 7 -0.10 5.91 -6.52
N LEU A 8 0.26 5.20 -5.44
CA LEU A 8 0.65 3.79 -5.51
C LEU A 8 -0.49 2.91 -6.03
N SER A 9 -1.73 3.18 -5.62
CA SER A 9 -2.90 2.43 -6.07
C SER A 9 -3.15 2.58 -7.58
N ASP A 10 -2.85 3.75 -8.14
CA ASP A 10 -3.05 4.00 -9.56
C ASP A 10 -2.01 3.27 -10.41
N LEU A 11 -0.76 3.18 -9.95
CA LEU A 11 0.26 2.31 -10.55
C LEU A 11 -0.15 0.82 -10.50
N VAL A 12 -0.72 0.36 -9.38
CA VAL A 12 -1.23 -1.01 -9.25
C VAL A 12 -2.38 -1.28 -10.24
N LYS A 13 -3.25 -0.30 -10.51
CA LYS A 13 -4.31 -0.42 -11.52
C LYS A 13 -3.76 -0.44 -12.94
N GLU A 14 -2.64 0.20 -13.22
CA GLU A 14 -1.97 0.09 -14.52
C GLU A 14 -1.43 -1.32 -14.75
N ALA A 15 -0.84 -1.94 -13.73
CA ALA A 15 -0.25 -3.27 -13.81
C ALA A 15 -1.26 -4.43 -13.67
N ASN A 16 -2.32 -4.26 -12.88
CA ASN A 16 -3.31 -5.31 -12.60
C ASN A 16 -4.76 -4.82 -12.81
N PRO A 17 -5.45 -5.29 -13.87
CA PRO A 17 -6.83 -4.91 -14.15
C PRO A 17 -7.84 -5.24 -13.03
N ALA A 18 -7.57 -6.25 -12.19
CA ALA A 18 -8.46 -6.61 -11.08
C ALA A 18 -8.62 -5.46 -10.06
N ALA A 19 -7.57 -4.63 -9.90
CA ALA A 19 -7.59 -3.45 -9.04
C ALA A 19 -8.55 -2.36 -9.54
N ARG A 20 -8.99 -2.40 -10.82
CA ARG A 20 -9.96 -1.45 -11.39
C ARG A 20 -11.41 -1.82 -11.11
N ASN A 21 -11.67 -2.99 -10.54
CA ASN A 21 -13.03 -3.38 -10.16
C ASN A 21 -13.60 -2.32 -9.20
N ARG A 22 -14.84 -1.89 -9.46
CA ARG A 22 -15.51 -0.83 -8.70
C ARG A 22 -15.49 -1.08 -7.18
N ASN A 23 -15.59 -2.34 -6.79
CA ASN A 23 -15.65 -2.76 -5.38
C ASN A 23 -14.29 -3.17 -4.82
N ALA A 24 -13.23 -3.18 -5.63
CA ALA A 24 -11.90 -3.58 -5.17
C ALA A 24 -11.35 -2.63 -4.10
N ARG A 25 -10.68 -3.24 -3.14
CA ARG A 25 -9.88 -2.60 -2.11
C ARG A 25 -8.44 -3.04 -2.29
N ILE A 26 -7.55 -2.06 -2.22
CA ILE A 26 -6.11 -2.26 -2.36
C ILE A 26 -5.51 -2.03 -0.99
N SER A 27 -5.09 -3.10 -0.32
CA SER A 27 -4.47 -3.05 1.00
C SER A 27 -2.96 -3.04 0.85
N PHE A 28 -2.32 -2.09 1.51
CA PHE A 28 -0.88 -1.94 1.53
C PHE A 28 -0.33 -2.39 2.89
N ALA A 29 0.75 -3.18 2.85
CA ALA A 29 1.48 -3.57 4.04
C ALA A 29 2.99 -3.49 3.81
N PHE A 30 3.73 -3.05 4.82
CA PHE A 30 5.19 -3.08 4.79
C PHE A 30 5.69 -4.42 5.31
N VAL A 31 6.68 -4.97 4.64
CA VAL A 31 7.35 -6.21 5.03
C VAL A 31 8.83 -5.91 5.26
N TYR A 32 9.28 -6.08 6.49
CA TYR A 32 10.64 -5.73 6.92
C TYR A 32 11.13 -6.66 8.04
N PRO A 33 12.44 -6.84 8.24
CA PRO A 33 12.95 -7.67 9.32
C PRO A 33 12.72 -7.04 10.70
N ASP A 34 12.19 -7.83 11.64
CA ASP A 34 12.16 -7.47 13.05
C ASP A 34 13.58 -7.51 13.65
N ARG A 35 13.73 -7.06 14.90
CA ARG A 35 15.02 -7.08 15.62
C ARG A 35 15.60 -8.49 15.82
N ARG A 36 14.83 -9.54 15.54
CA ARG A 36 15.21 -10.95 15.63
C ARG A 36 15.50 -11.55 14.24
N GLY A 37 15.51 -10.74 13.18
CA GLY A 37 15.78 -11.16 11.81
C GLY A 37 14.61 -11.86 11.12
N ARG A 38 13.40 -11.83 11.69
CA ARG A 38 12.21 -12.42 11.06
C ARG A 38 11.43 -11.35 10.32
N ASN A 39 10.99 -11.64 9.11
CA ASN A 39 10.14 -10.71 8.38
C ASN A 39 8.80 -10.55 9.08
N VAL A 40 8.41 -9.31 9.35
CA VAL A 40 7.10 -8.94 9.87
C VAL A 40 6.35 -8.15 8.81
N MET A 41 5.04 -8.38 8.74
CA MET A 41 4.13 -7.63 7.89
C MET A 41 3.33 -6.66 8.75
N ARG A 42 3.30 -5.38 8.37
CA ARG A 42 2.51 -4.34 9.03
C ARG A 42 1.60 -3.67 8.00
N GLN A 43 0.30 -3.88 8.12
CA GLN A 43 -0.68 -3.16 7.29
C GLN A 43 -0.63 -1.66 7.60
N VAL A 44 -0.61 -0.83 6.57
CA VAL A 44 -0.40 0.62 6.68
C VAL A 44 -1.57 1.45 6.15
N GLY A 45 -2.38 0.89 5.26
CA GLY A 45 -3.60 1.54 4.80
C GLY A 45 -4.31 0.75 3.71
N VAL A 46 -5.55 1.17 3.43
CA VAL A 46 -6.39 0.59 2.38
C VAL A 46 -6.95 1.69 1.50
N VAL A 47 -6.74 1.55 0.19
CA VAL A 47 -7.30 2.46 -0.82
C VAL A 47 -8.49 1.79 -1.51
N HIS A 48 -9.57 2.55 -1.66
CA HIS A 48 -10.70 2.11 -2.48
C HIS A 48 -10.43 2.44 -3.94
N SER A 49 -10.76 1.49 -4.84
CA SER A 49 -10.47 1.63 -6.27
C SER A 49 -11.08 2.90 -6.89
N THR A 50 -12.34 3.19 -6.57
CA THR A 50 -13.13 4.23 -7.25
C THR A 50 -13.53 5.42 -6.40
N ARG A 51 -13.46 5.31 -5.06
CA ARG A 51 -13.87 6.37 -4.13
C ARG A 51 -12.70 6.80 -3.26
N PRO A 52 -12.67 8.06 -2.80
CA PRO A 52 -11.72 8.49 -1.79
C PRO A 52 -11.87 7.68 -0.50
N GLY A 53 -10.75 7.41 0.15
CA GLY A 53 -10.67 6.81 1.48
C GLY A 53 -9.77 7.61 2.42
N ASP A 54 -9.87 7.37 3.71
CA ASP A 54 -9.13 8.11 4.74
C ASP A 54 -7.61 7.88 4.67
N ASP A 55 -7.19 6.77 4.06
CA ASP A 55 -5.79 6.37 3.96
C ASP A 55 -5.10 6.90 2.69
N ASP A 56 -5.86 7.45 1.74
CA ASP A 56 -5.37 7.80 0.40
C ASP A 56 -4.18 8.76 0.45
N SER A 57 -4.28 9.81 1.26
CA SER A 57 -3.27 10.87 1.39
C SER A 57 -2.11 10.51 2.31
N LYS A 58 -2.07 9.28 2.85
CA LYS A 58 -0.98 8.84 3.72
C LYS A 58 0.26 8.61 2.87
N THR A 59 1.30 9.38 3.14
CA THR A 59 2.58 9.24 2.42
C THR A 59 3.43 8.11 3.00
N LEU A 60 4.28 7.52 2.16
CA LEU A 60 5.28 6.55 2.60
C LEU A 60 6.18 7.12 3.71
N ARG A 61 6.51 8.42 3.65
CA ARG A 61 7.24 9.12 4.72
C ARG A 61 6.47 9.15 6.04
N GLN A 62 5.18 9.50 6.02
CA GLN A 62 4.33 9.51 7.23
C GLN A 62 4.18 8.11 7.83
N LEU A 63 4.16 7.09 6.99
CA LEU A 63 4.06 5.69 7.39
C LEU A 63 5.40 5.08 7.84
N GLN A 64 6.49 5.87 7.78
CA GLN A 64 7.85 5.48 8.17
C GLN A 64 8.45 4.35 7.30
N PHE A 65 8.14 4.35 6.00
CA PHE A 65 8.79 3.46 5.03
C PHE A 65 10.29 3.78 4.92
N GLN A 66 11.12 2.74 4.89
CA GLN A 66 12.57 2.86 4.74
C GLN A 66 13.05 2.14 3.49
N THR A 67 14.12 2.65 2.90
CA THR A 67 14.80 1.96 1.80
C THR A 67 15.28 0.59 2.29
N GLY A 68 14.82 -0.48 1.63
CA GLY A 68 15.09 -1.87 2.04
C GLY A 68 13.84 -2.59 2.56
N ASP A 69 12.79 -1.86 2.93
CA ASP A 69 11.48 -2.43 3.21
C ASP A 69 10.82 -2.91 1.91
N PHE A 70 10.09 -4.01 1.97
CA PHE A 70 9.22 -4.47 0.89
C PHE A 70 7.80 -3.93 1.08
N LEU A 71 7.09 -3.76 -0.03
CA LEU A 71 5.68 -3.37 -0.04
C LEU A 71 4.85 -4.55 -0.55
N ASP A 72 4.00 -5.10 0.32
CA ASP A 72 2.96 -6.05 -0.05
C ASP A 72 1.69 -5.31 -0.47
N VAL A 73 1.05 -5.81 -1.54
CA VAL A 73 -0.17 -5.25 -2.10
C VAL A 73 -1.18 -6.37 -2.30
N SER A 74 -2.27 -6.29 -1.54
CA SER A 74 -3.38 -7.25 -1.62
C SER A 74 -4.61 -6.59 -2.26
N ILE A 75 -5.18 -7.21 -3.30
CA ILE A 75 -6.38 -6.74 -4.01
C ILE A 75 -7.53 -7.71 -3.72
N TYR A 76 -8.64 -7.20 -3.18
CA TYR A 76 -9.84 -8.00 -2.88
C TYR A 76 -11.13 -7.19 -2.99
#